data_AF-A0AA37S3L4-F1
#
_entry.id   AF-A0AA37S3L4-F1
#
_cell.length_a   1.000
_cell.length_b   1.000
_cell.length_c   1.000
_cell.angle_alpha   90.00
_cell.angle_beta   90.00
_cell.angle_gamma   90.00
#
_symmetry.space_group_name_H-M   'P 1'
#
loop_
_entity.id
_entity.type
_entity.pdbx_description
1 polymer ?
#
loop_
_entity_poly.entity_id
_entity_poly.type
_entity_poly.pdbx_seq_one_letter_code
_entity_poly.pdbx_strand_id
1 'polypeptide(L)'
;MSNEKVSACELTQLPEEEQIKLIKAWFLKYFHCPSETCFRDDDTGGWVFFSGPWEQASVLEKYFGEYVDQNIINRISEELNDHASEWNSEYEAHEIDDFLLPIDLTVNKATPKIDTLLTADCVISEFLEPEDVF
;
A
#
# COMPACT_ATOMS: atom_id res chain seq x y z
N MET A 1 -20.30 4.93 -17.13
CA MET A 1 -19.23 3.91 -17.16
C MET A 1 -19.47 3.04 -15.94
N SER A 2 -19.71 1.74 -16.15
CA SER A 2 -20.11 0.82 -15.07
C SER A 2 -18.89 0.52 -14.20
N ASN A 3 -18.95 0.89 -12.91
CA ASN A 3 -18.04 0.36 -11.91
C ASN A 3 -18.44 -1.10 -11.70
N GLU A 4 -17.69 -2.02 -12.30
CA GLU A 4 -17.89 -3.45 -12.08
C GLU A 4 -17.23 -3.79 -10.74
N LYS A 5 -18.06 -4.06 -9.73
CA LYS A 5 -17.60 -4.51 -8.42
C LYS A 5 -17.22 -5.97 -8.56
N VAL A 6 -15.92 -6.26 -8.55
CA VAL A 6 -15.42 -7.63 -8.49
C VAL A 6 -15.53 -8.11 -7.05
N SER A 7 -16.35 -9.13 -6.82
CA SER A 7 -16.46 -9.84 -5.55
C SER A 7 -15.27 -10.78 -5.33
N ALA A 8 -15.00 -11.17 -4.09
CA ALA A 8 -13.91 -12.10 -3.77
C ALA A 8 -14.04 -13.46 -4.49
N CYS A 9 -15.26 -13.93 -4.76
CA CYS A 9 -15.50 -15.13 -5.59
C CYS A 9 -15.07 -14.91 -7.05
N GLU A 10 -15.34 -13.74 -7.63
CA GLU A 10 -14.95 -13.43 -9.02
C GLU A 10 -13.44 -13.27 -9.15
N LEU A 11 -12.75 -12.76 -8.12
CA LEU A 11 -11.29 -12.65 -8.07
C LEU A 11 -10.62 -14.01 -8.37
N THR A 12 -11.14 -15.10 -7.78
CA THR A 12 -10.58 -16.46 -7.98
C THR A 12 -10.66 -16.96 -9.42
N GLN A 13 -11.55 -16.40 -10.24
CA GLN A 13 -11.77 -16.79 -11.63
C GLN A 13 -10.97 -15.95 -12.62
N LEU A 14 -10.36 -14.86 -12.15
CA LEU A 14 -9.52 -13.99 -12.97
C LEU A 14 -8.14 -14.62 -13.22
N PRO A 15 -7.46 -14.26 -14.32
CA PRO A 15 -6.09 -14.67 -14.53
C PRO A 15 -5.16 -14.08 -13.45
N GLU A 16 -4.06 -14.78 -13.16
CA GLU A 16 -3.10 -14.41 -12.10
C GLU A 16 -2.67 -12.94 -12.16
N GLU A 17 -2.35 -12.44 -13.35
CA GLU A 17 -1.92 -11.05 -13.54
C GLU A 17 -3.00 -10.02 -13.17
N GLU A 18 -4.27 -10.34 -13.42
CA GLU A 18 -5.38 -9.48 -13.02
C GLU A 18 -5.64 -9.55 -11.52
N GLN A 19 -5.50 -10.73 -10.90
CA GLN A 19 -5.57 -10.88 -9.46
C GLN A 19 -4.50 -10.03 -8.75
N ILE A 20 -3.25 -10.14 -9.20
CA ILE A 20 -2.12 -9.33 -8.72
C ILE A 20 -2.45 -7.85 -8.81
N LYS A 21 -2.90 -7.39 -9.97
CA LYS A 21 -3.20 -5.98 -10.20
C LYS A 21 -4.30 -5.45 -9.29
N LEU A 22 -5.40 -6.20 -9.12
CA LEU A 22 -6.54 -5.78 -8.31
C LEU A 22 -6.20 -5.76 -6.82
N ILE A 23 -5.50 -6.79 -6.32
CA ILE A 23 -5.09 -6.89 -4.92
C ILE A 23 -4.06 -5.79 -4.60
N LYS A 24 -3.08 -5.56 -5.48
CA LYS A 24 -2.10 -4.49 -5.31
C LYS A 24 -2.77 -3.11 -5.29
N ALA A 25 -3.73 -2.87 -6.20
CA ALA A 25 -4.49 -1.62 -6.22
C ALA A 25 -5.33 -1.42 -4.97
N TRP A 26 -5.92 -2.50 -4.44
CA TRP A 26 -6.63 -2.47 -3.16
C TRP A 26 -5.69 -2.12 -2.00
N PHE A 27 -4.50 -2.73 -1.94
CA PHE A 27 -3.54 -2.44 -0.88
C PHE A 27 -3.13 -0.96 -0.88
N LEU A 28 -2.73 -0.44 -2.05
CA LEU A 28 -2.31 0.96 -2.22
C LEU A 28 -3.45 1.99 -2.04
N LYS A 29 -4.71 1.55 -2.00
CA LYS A 29 -5.85 2.42 -1.68
C LYS A 29 -5.96 2.67 -0.17
N TYR A 30 -5.51 1.72 0.65
CA TYR A 30 -5.69 1.72 2.10
C TYR A 30 -4.39 1.84 2.88
N PHE A 31 -3.26 1.50 2.26
CA PHE A 31 -1.93 1.53 2.84
C PHE A 31 -1.01 2.35 1.97
N HIS A 32 -0.29 3.28 2.59
CA HIS A 32 0.58 4.25 1.96
C HIS A 32 2.02 4.08 2.40
N CYS A 33 2.93 4.47 1.51
CA CYS A 33 4.35 4.42 1.81
C CYS A 33 4.67 5.40 2.95
N PRO A 34 5.48 5.02 3.95
CA PRO A 34 5.87 5.92 5.03
C PRO A 34 6.58 7.16 4.51
N SER A 35 7.34 7.06 3.40
CA SER A 35 8.00 8.23 2.81
C SER A 35 7.05 9.29 2.28
N GLU A 36 5.78 8.93 2.04
CA GLU A 36 4.76 9.84 1.50
C GLU A 36 3.84 10.40 2.61
N THR A 37 3.65 9.66 3.70
CA THR A 37 2.61 9.95 4.70
C THR A 37 3.14 10.12 6.13
N CYS A 38 4.37 9.69 6.39
CA CYS A 38 4.98 9.75 7.71
C CYS A 38 6.14 10.75 7.73
N PHE A 39 6.41 11.31 8.91
CA PHE A 39 7.62 12.08 9.15
C PHE A 39 8.69 11.19 9.81
N ARG A 40 9.95 11.59 9.68
CA ARG A 40 11.06 10.94 10.38
C ARG A 40 11.22 11.55 11.76
N ASP A 41 11.44 10.69 12.74
CA ASP A 41 11.92 11.10 14.06
C ASP A 41 13.43 11.38 13.99
N ASP A 42 13.83 12.60 14.33
CA ASP A 42 15.24 13.02 14.32
C ASP A 42 16.07 12.31 15.39
N ASP A 43 15.46 11.87 16.48
CA ASP A 43 16.15 11.20 17.59
C ASP A 43 16.43 9.72 17.28
N THR A 44 15.44 9.03 16.69
CA THR A 44 15.52 7.59 16.38
C THR A 44 16.00 7.32 14.94
N GLY A 45 15.86 8.31 14.04
CA GLY A 45 16.12 8.18 12.60
C GLY A 45 15.10 7.32 11.84
N GLY A 46 14.04 6.88 12.52
CA GLY A 46 12.98 6.01 12.00
C GLY A 46 11.73 6.76 11.54
N TRP A 47 10.82 6.05 10.88
CA TRP A 47 9.51 6.59 10.53
C TRP A 47 8.57 6.59 11.73
N VAL A 48 7.81 7.67 11.90
CA VAL A 48 6.72 7.72 12.87
C VAL A 48 5.42 7.32 12.17
N PHE A 49 4.93 6.12 12.49
CA PHE A 49 3.67 5.60 11.97
C PHE A 49 2.49 6.15 12.78
N PHE A 50 1.51 6.71 12.09
CA PHE A 50 0.27 7.18 12.73
C PHE A 50 -0.74 6.03 12.90
N SER A 51 -0.73 5.10 11.96
CA SER A 51 -1.64 3.96 11.90
C SER A 51 -0.91 2.74 11.34
N GLY A 52 -0.02 2.16 12.14
CA GLY A 52 0.86 1.05 11.74
C GLY A 52 1.93 0.77 12.81
N PRO A 53 3.03 0.09 12.48
CA PRO A 53 3.45 -0.37 11.14
C PRO A 53 2.72 -1.63 10.67
N TRP A 54 2.39 -1.69 9.37
CA TRP A 54 1.78 -2.86 8.74
C TRP A 54 2.74 -3.51 7.74
N GLU A 55 2.92 -4.82 7.86
CA GLU A 55 3.67 -5.61 6.88
C GLU A 55 2.72 -6.06 5.76
N GLN A 56 3.09 -5.79 4.50
CA GLN A 56 2.27 -6.12 3.33
C GLN A 56 1.90 -7.60 3.27
N ALA A 57 2.82 -8.52 3.57
CA ALA A 57 2.56 -9.96 3.52
C ALA A 57 1.48 -10.36 4.53
N SER A 58 1.61 -9.89 5.77
CA SER A 58 0.65 -10.16 6.85
C SER A 58 -0.74 -9.60 6.54
N VAL A 59 -0.83 -8.40 5.96
CA VAL A 59 -2.11 -7.81 5.54
C VAL A 59 -2.72 -8.61 4.38
N LEU A 60 -1.94 -8.88 3.34
CA LEU A 60 -2.45 -9.59 2.16
C LEU A 60 -2.91 -11.01 2.49
N GLU A 61 -2.20 -11.71 3.39
CA GLU A 61 -2.62 -13.02 3.91
C GLU A 61 -3.95 -12.92 4.66
N LYS A 62 -4.08 -11.95 5.58
CA LYS A 62 -5.30 -11.74 6.37
C LYS A 62 -6.56 -11.51 5.51
N TYR A 63 -6.41 -10.80 4.39
CA TYR A 63 -7.55 -10.41 3.55
C TYR A 63 -7.77 -11.32 2.35
N PHE A 64 -6.72 -11.91 1.78
CA PHE A 64 -6.77 -12.63 0.51
C PHE A 64 -6.31 -14.09 0.58
N GLY A 65 -5.72 -14.56 1.68
CA GLY A 65 -5.20 -15.93 1.82
C GLY A 65 -6.23 -17.03 1.60
N GLU A 66 -7.52 -16.75 1.85
CA GLU A 66 -8.61 -17.71 1.58
C GLU A 66 -9.10 -17.70 0.12
N TYR A 67 -8.71 -16.71 -0.69
CA TYR A 67 -9.24 -16.48 -2.04
C TYR A 67 -8.21 -16.69 -3.14
N VAL A 68 -6.92 -16.46 -2.87
CA VAL A 68 -5.86 -16.57 -3.88
C VAL A 68 -4.71 -17.44 -3.39
N ASP A 69 -3.96 -18.00 -4.34
CA ASP A 69 -2.79 -18.80 -4.01
C ASP A 69 -1.70 -17.97 -3.32
N GLN A 70 -0.98 -18.60 -2.38
CA GLN A 70 0.14 -17.96 -1.67
C GLN A 70 1.18 -17.35 -2.60
N ASN A 71 1.40 -17.93 -3.78
CA ASN A 71 2.34 -17.41 -4.78
C ASN A 71 1.98 -15.98 -5.21
N ILE A 72 0.68 -15.68 -5.35
CA ILE A 72 0.18 -14.35 -5.72
C ILE A 72 0.48 -13.37 -4.59
N ILE A 73 0.19 -13.77 -3.34
CA ILE A 73 0.48 -12.96 -2.14
C ILE A 73 1.97 -12.66 -2.04
N ASN A 74 2.83 -13.66 -2.21
CA ASN A 74 4.28 -13.51 -2.15
C ASN A 74 4.78 -12.55 -3.23
N ARG A 75 4.32 -12.72 -4.47
CA ARG A 75 4.71 -11.87 -5.60
C ARG A 75 4.31 -10.40 -5.37
N ILE A 76 3.09 -10.14 -4.92
CA ILE A 76 2.66 -8.78 -4.58
C ILE A 76 3.48 -8.23 -3.41
N SER A 77 3.73 -9.05 -2.39
CA SER A 77 4.49 -8.65 -1.21
C SER A 77 5.93 -8.28 -1.57
N GLU A 78 6.58 -9.04 -2.45
CA GLU A 78 7.91 -8.74 -2.98
C GLU A 78 7.90 -7.41 -3.75
N GLU A 79 6.94 -7.22 -4.66
CA GLU A 79 6.80 -5.96 -5.42
C GLU A 79 6.55 -4.73 -4.53
N LEU A 80 5.84 -4.88 -3.42
CA LEU A 80 5.61 -3.80 -2.47
C LEU A 80 6.83 -3.59 -1.55
N ASN A 81 7.53 -4.65 -1.19
CA ASN A 81 8.72 -4.59 -0.35
C ASN A 81 9.88 -3.81 -0.99
N ASP A 82 9.92 -3.76 -2.33
CA ASP A 82 10.85 -2.92 -3.08
C ASP A 82 10.67 -1.42 -2.78
N HIS A 83 9.50 -1.01 -2.27
CA HIS A 83 9.19 0.37 -1.91
C HIS A 83 9.30 0.62 -0.40
N ALA A 84 8.70 -0.25 0.42
CA ALA A 84 8.76 -0.18 1.87
C ALA A 84 8.51 -1.55 2.50
N SER A 85 9.22 -1.85 3.58
CA SER A 85 9.00 -3.07 4.38
C SER A 85 7.84 -2.93 5.36
N GLU A 86 7.45 -1.70 5.69
CA GLU A 86 6.40 -1.36 6.64
C GLU A 86 5.57 -0.22 6.07
N TRP A 87 4.25 -0.31 6.22
CA TRP A 87 3.30 0.59 5.59
C TRP A 87 2.41 1.27 6.63
N ASN A 88 1.99 2.49 6.32
CA ASN A 88 1.06 3.25 7.14
C ASN A 88 -0.35 3.11 6.57
N SER A 89 -1.36 2.92 7.42
CA SER A 89 -2.76 2.81 6.99
C SER A 89 -3.45 4.18 6.92
N GLU A 90 -4.42 4.30 6.01
CA GLU A 90 -5.40 5.41 5.97
C GLU A 90 -6.30 5.44 7.22
N TYR A 91 -6.67 4.26 7.73
CA TYR A 91 -7.53 4.08 8.91
C TYR A 91 -6.72 3.86 10.18
N GLU A 92 -7.28 4.21 11.33
CA GLU A 92 -6.64 3.96 12.62
C GLU A 92 -6.50 2.45 12.88
N ALA A 93 -5.44 2.04 13.59
CA ALA A 93 -5.12 0.63 13.76
C ALA A 93 -6.27 -0.20 14.38
N HIS A 94 -7.01 0.39 15.31
CA HIS A 94 -8.16 -0.26 15.96
C HIS A 94 -9.35 -0.46 15.00
N GLU A 95 -9.48 0.35 13.96
CA GLU A 95 -10.52 0.20 12.93
C GLU A 95 -10.19 -0.94 11.97
N ILE A 96 -8.91 -1.25 11.75
CA ILE A 96 -8.50 -2.32 10.82
C ILE A 96 -8.69 -3.70 11.44
N ASP A 97 -8.46 -3.82 12.75
CA ASP A 97 -8.61 -5.08 13.47
C ASP A 97 -10.07 -5.45 13.72
N ASP A 98 -10.91 -4.47 14.04
CA ASP A 98 -12.33 -4.71 14.34
C ASP A 98 -13.23 -4.76 13.10
N PHE A 99 -12.90 -4.00 12.03
CA PHE A 99 -13.85 -3.74 10.96
C PHE A 99 -13.62 -4.50 9.65
N LEU A 100 -12.52 -5.24 9.48
CA LEU A 100 -12.12 -5.90 8.22
C LEU A 100 -12.42 -5.02 7.00
N LEU A 101 -11.41 -4.26 6.56
CA LEU A 101 -11.52 -3.36 5.40
C LEU A 101 -12.28 -4.02 4.23
N PRO A 102 -13.24 -3.30 3.62
CA PRO A 102 -14.03 -3.87 2.55
C PRO A 102 -13.11 -4.25 1.38
N ILE A 103 -13.24 -5.49 0.90
CA ILE A 103 -12.62 -5.93 -0.34
C ILE A 103 -13.38 -5.28 -1.50
N ASP A 104 -12.98 -4.05 -1.82
CA ASP A 104 -13.50 -3.27 -2.94
C ASP A 104 -12.43 -3.20 -4.03
N LEU A 105 -12.48 -4.18 -4.94
CA LEU A 105 -11.57 -4.33 -6.07
C LEU A 105 -11.99 -3.46 -7.27
N THR A 106 -12.83 -2.43 -7.06
CA THR A 106 -13.21 -1.53 -8.14
C THR A 106 -12.01 -0.69 -8.59
N VAL A 107 -11.54 -0.93 -9.82
CA VAL A 107 -10.56 -0.06 -10.45
C VAL A 107 -11.27 1.23 -10.87
N ASN A 108 -11.24 2.25 -10.00
CA ASN A 108 -11.60 3.60 -10.43
C ASN A 108 -10.62 3.99 -11.55
N LYS A 109 -11.13 4.22 -12.76
CA LYS A 109 -10.35 4.79 -13.89
C LYS A 109 -9.74 6.17 -13.61
N ALA A 110 -9.98 6.72 -12.42
CA ALA A 110 -9.25 7.86 -11.87
C ALA A 110 -8.11 7.38 -10.96
N THR A 111 -7.21 6.55 -11.48
CA THR A 111 -5.85 6.52 -10.93
C THR A 111 -5.19 7.85 -11.27
N PRO A 112 -4.61 8.61 -10.31
CA PRO A 112 -3.42 9.37 -10.66
C PRO A 112 -2.46 8.32 -11.23
N LYS A 113 -2.02 8.52 -12.46
CA LYS A 113 -1.15 7.62 -13.22
C LYS A 113 -0.18 6.89 -12.29
N ILE A 114 -0.28 5.56 -12.25
CA ILE A 114 0.56 4.69 -11.41
C ILE A 114 2.06 4.91 -11.74
N ASP A 115 2.38 5.25 -13.00
CA ASP A 115 3.72 5.67 -13.44
C ASP A 115 4.15 7.08 -12.99
N THR A 116 3.29 7.85 -12.31
CA THR A 116 3.61 9.23 -11.89
C THR A 116 3.70 9.39 -10.38
N LEU A 117 3.19 8.43 -9.60
CA LEU A 117 3.34 8.42 -8.14
C LEU A 117 4.66 7.78 -7.69
N LEU A 118 5.18 6.81 -8.46
CA LEU A 118 6.46 6.15 -8.19
C LEU A 118 7.67 6.84 -8.86
N THR A 119 7.42 7.87 -9.67
CA THR A 119 8.46 8.67 -10.36
C THR A 119 8.71 10.02 -9.68
N ALA A 120 8.18 10.22 -8.46
CA ALA A 120 8.76 11.20 -7.57
C ALA A 120 10.10 10.62 -7.11
N ASP A 121 11.12 10.91 -7.91
CA ASP A 121 12.51 10.58 -7.67
C ASP A 121 12.82 10.57 -6.16
N CYS A 122 13.50 9.51 -5.73
CA CYS A 122 14.41 9.56 -4.60
C CYS A 122 15.54 10.57 -4.89
N VAL A 123 15.21 11.84 -5.14
CA VAL A 123 16.17 12.92 -4.97
C VAL A 123 16.18 13.15 -3.47
N ILE A 124 17.21 12.57 -2.86
CA ILE A 124 17.78 13.03 -1.59
C ILE A 124 17.64 14.54 -1.59
N SER A 125 16.73 15.10 -0.79
CA SER A 125 16.63 16.54 -0.65
C SER A 125 18.00 16.99 -0.14
N GLU A 126 18.74 17.68 -1.00
CA GLU A 126 19.99 18.33 -0.62
C GLU A 126 19.73 19.08 0.67
N PHE A 127 20.50 18.66 1.66
CA PHE A 127 20.63 19.20 2.99
C PHE A 127 20.83 20.72 2.87
N LEU A 128 19.79 21.50 3.19
CA LEU A 128 19.93 22.94 3.41
C LEU A 128 20.70 23.12 4.72
N GLU A 129 21.98 23.43 4.61
CA GLU A 129 22.83 23.72 5.76
C GLU A 129 22.26 24.92 6.54
N PRO A 130 22.26 24.88 7.89
CA PRO A 130 21.61 25.89 8.74
C PRO A 130 22.35 27.24 8.82
N GLU A 131 23.22 27.57 7.87
CA GLU A 131 24.03 28.81 7.93
C GLU A 131 23.45 30.02 7.18
N ASP A 132 22.35 29.87 6.43
CA ASP A 132 21.71 30.99 5.69
C ASP A 132 20.56 31.70 6.43
N VAL A 133 20.46 31.53 7.75
CA VAL A 133 19.56 32.35 8.59
C VAL A 133 20.37 33.20 9.57
N PHE A 134 21.01 34.25 9.06
CA PHE A 134 21.36 35.45 9.82
C PHE A 134 21.38 36.71 8.93
#